data_AF-A0A914DS69-F1
#
_entry.id   AF-A0A914DS69-F1
#
_cell.length_a   1.000
_cell.length_b   1.000
_cell.length_c   1.000
_cell.angle_alpha   90.00
_cell.angle_beta   90.00
_cell.angle_gamma   90.00
#
_symmetry.space_group_name_H-M   'P 1'
#
loop_
_entity.id
_entity.type
_entity.pdbx_description
1 polymer ?
#
loop_
_entity_poly.entity_id
_entity_poly.type
_entity_poly.pdbx_seq_one_letter_code
_entity_poly.pdbx_strand_id
1 'polypeptide(L)'
;MTPLDQACFKGDEELADFLISQKGADVDNRAHEQGYTCLMFAALAGKPRLCQMLLDAGARAHALNSINKTASELAAFVGQHECVSVISSYIDYSDVDKIVHPRGKESDQLYPKEFVKFIHDLTKTHYIHPVRIIFDIVQHGFIIEHRKKLLYTIDMLFERQLRSKEPNETSSLKLWLILFFLRELLKFVDEHSGQGKTPTQLMQTYAKKLITMTPADIIRLNEETLLRNATLYCSQECQKFDWMFHKNCCEAIKNRPTENSCEELTEEQLEALAKEPKGENKEIIEEPPDSSQAQIEIKE
;
A
#
# COMPACT_ATOMS: atom_id res chain seq x y z
N MET A 1 29.91 -5.38 -21.12
CA MET A 1 28.52 -5.90 -21.21
C MET A 1 28.55 -7.38 -20.86
N THR A 2 27.80 -7.78 -19.84
CA THR A 2 27.70 -9.16 -19.32
C THR A 2 26.58 -9.95 -20.00
N PRO A 3 26.53 -11.28 -19.86
CA PRO A 3 25.39 -12.07 -20.32
C PRO A 3 24.06 -11.63 -19.69
N LEU A 4 24.09 -11.21 -18.42
CA LEU A 4 22.92 -10.68 -17.72
C LEU A 4 22.48 -9.33 -18.30
N ASP A 5 23.41 -8.42 -18.60
CA ASP A 5 23.10 -7.15 -19.28
C ASP A 5 22.36 -7.38 -20.61
N GLN A 6 22.83 -8.38 -21.38
CA GLN A 6 22.24 -8.70 -22.68
C GLN A 6 20.85 -9.33 -22.53
N ALA A 7 20.66 -10.22 -21.55
CA ALA A 7 19.34 -10.76 -21.21
C ALA A 7 18.38 -9.63 -20.81
N CYS A 8 18.86 -8.69 -19.98
CA CYS A 8 18.04 -7.57 -19.51
C CYS A 8 17.65 -6.60 -20.62
N PHE A 9 18.58 -6.30 -21.54
CA PHE A 9 18.31 -5.44 -22.70
C PHE A 9 17.31 -6.08 -23.67
N LYS A 10 17.37 -7.42 -23.86
CA LYS A 10 16.40 -8.15 -24.68
C LYS A 10 15.06 -8.37 -23.98
N GLY A 11 15.02 -8.24 -22.65
CA GLY A 11 13.84 -8.56 -21.84
C GLY A 11 13.57 -10.05 -21.70
N ASP A 12 14.61 -10.88 -21.74
CA ASP A 12 14.52 -12.32 -21.55
C ASP A 12 14.49 -12.64 -20.04
N GLU A 13 13.28 -12.73 -19.49
CA GLU A 13 13.04 -12.94 -18.06
C GLU A 13 13.54 -14.31 -17.58
N GLU A 14 13.34 -15.36 -18.39
CA GLU A 14 13.74 -16.72 -18.05
C GLU A 14 15.27 -16.86 -18.00
N LEU A 15 15.96 -16.29 -18.99
CA LEU A 15 17.42 -16.29 -19.00
C LEU A 15 17.99 -15.46 -17.85
N ALA A 16 17.39 -14.30 -17.56
CA ALA A 16 17.80 -13.47 -16.43
C ALA A 16 17.62 -14.21 -15.09
N ASP A 17 16.46 -14.85 -14.88
CA ASP A 17 16.21 -15.65 -13.66
C ASP A 17 17.21 -16.79 -13.50
N PHE A 18 17.50 -17.51 -14.58
CA PHE A 18 18.49 -18.58 -14.58
C PHE A 18 19.89 -18.06 -14.21
N LEU A 19 20.31 -16.92 -14.77
CA LEU A 19 21.61 -16.34 -14.50
C LEU A 19 21.73 -15.85 -13.04
N ILE A 20 20.67 -15.23 -12.50
CA ILE A 20 20.65 -14.73 -11.12
C ILE A 20 20.61 -15.91 -10.14
N SER A 21 19.64 -16.81 -10.28
CA SER A 21 19.36 -17.86 -9.30
C SER A 21 20.36 -19.03 -9.34
N GLN A 22 20.76 -19.49 -10.54
CA GLN A 22 21.59 -20.69 -10.70
C GLN A 22 23.07 -20.38 -10.89
N LYS A 23 23.39 -19.25 -11.51
CA LYS A 23 24.79 -18.85 -11.77
C LYS A 23 25.31 -17.82 -10.80
N GLY A 24 24.47 -17.25 -9.93
CA GLY A 24 24.86 -16.23 -8.96
C GLY A 24 25.39 -14.98 -9.65
N ALA A 25 24.80 -14.60 -10.79
CA ALA A 25 25.22 -13.42 -11.52
C ALA A 25 25.05 -12.16 -10.65
N ASP A 26 26.09 -11.32 -10.61
CA ASP A 26 26.05 -10.05 -9.91
C ASP A 26 25.17 -9.03 -10.65
N VAL A 27 24.03 -8.69 -10.05
CA VAL A 27 23.02 -7.78 -10.59
C VAL A 27 23.46 -6.31 -10.57
N ASP A 28 24.48 -5.98 -9.77
CA ASP A 28 25.05 -4.64 -9.63
C ASP A 28 26.34 -4.47 -10.44
N ASN A 29 26.70 -5.45 -11.27
CA ASN A 29 27.91 -5.41 -12.07
C ASN A 29 27.91 -4.20 -13.00
N ARG A 30 29.06 -3.51 -13.08
CA ARG A 30 29.28 -2.32 -13.90
C ARG A 30 30.30 -2.56 -15.01
N ALA A 31 30.37 -3.78 -15.54
CA ALA A 31 31.28 -4.15 -16.63
C ALA A 31 30.93 -3.50 -17.99
N HIS A 32 29.90 -2.68 -18.07
CA HIS A 32 29.64 -1.84 -19.23
C HIS A 32 30.52 -0.59 -19.21
N GLU A 33 31.08 -0.18 -20.36
CA GLU A 33 32.02 0.94 -20.46
C GLU A 33 31.46 2.27 -19.92
N GLN A 34 30.14 2.45 -20.04
CA GLN A 34 29.42 3.63 -19.55
C GLN A 34 28.84 3.44 -18.13
N GLY A 35 29.24 2.39 -17.41
CA GLY A 35 28.80 2.12 -16.03
C GLY A 35 27.31 1.77 -15.89
N TYR A 36 26.69 1.27 -16.96
CA TYR A 36 25.30 0.81 -16.91
C TYR A 36 25.20 -0.50 -16.11
N THR A 37 24.17 -0.60 -15.28
CA THR A 37 23.80 -1.82 -14.55
C THR A 37 22.71 -2.60 -15.29
N CYS A 38 22.51 -3.86 -14.93
CA CYS A 38 21.45 -4.70 -15.50
C CYS A 38 20.05 -4.05 -15.32
N LEU A 39 19.81 -3.39 -14.19
CA LEU A 39 18.56 -2.67 -13.91
C LEU A 39 18.33 -1.51 -14.88
N MET A 40 19.38 -0.78 -15.28
CA MET A 40 19.27 0.28 -16.28
C MET A 40 18.93 -0.27 -17.67
N PHE A 41 19.50 -1.42 -18.04
CA PHE A 41 19.14 -2.08 -19.31
C PHE A 41 17.70 -2.56 -19.32
N ALA A 42 17.22 -3.17 -18.24
CA ALA A 42 15.82 -3.57 -18.09
C ALA A 42 14.85 -2.38 -18.14
N ALA A 43 15.24 -1.27 -17.48
CA ALA A 43 14.48 -0.02 -17.46
C ALA A 43 14.36 0.62 -18.86
N LEU A 44 15.47 0.66 -19.62
CA LEU A 44 15.47 1.14 -21.01
C LEU A 44 14.65 0.24 -21.95
N ALA A 45 14.70 -1.08 -21.72
CA ALA A 45 13.95 -2.06 -22.50
C ALA A 45 12.43 -2.05 -22.21
N GLY A 46 11.98 -1.32 -21.17
CA GLY A 46 10.57 -1.25 -20.79
C GLY A 46 10.05 -2.55 -20.19
N LYS A 47 10.85 -3.25 -19.38
CA LYS A 47 10.52 -4.56 -18.81
C LYS A 47 10.28 -4.46 -17.30
N PRO A 48 9.08 -4.08 -16.83
CA PRO A 48 8.81 -3.82 -15.42
C PRO A 48 8.98 -5.07 -14.54
N ARG A 49 8.57 -6.23 -15.04
CA ARG A 49 8.71 -7.51 -14.33
C ARG A 49 10.18 -7.86 -14.10
N LEU A 50 11.00 -7.68 -15.12
CA LEU A 50 12.44 -7.88 -15.03
C LEU A 50 13.11 -6.87 -14.08
N CYS A 51 12.69 -5.59 -14.09
CA CYS A 51 13.13 -4.61 -13.09
C CYS A 51 12.82 -5.08 -11.67
N GLN A 52 11.61 -5.59 -11.43
CA GLN A 52 11.23 -6.13 -10.13
C GLN A 52 12.10 -7.33 -9.72
N MET A 53 12.38 -8.26 -10.64
CA MET A 53 13.25 -9.42 -10.35
C MET A 53 14.67 -9.01 -9.99
N LEU A 54 15.24 -8.01 -10.68
CA LEU A 54 16.57 -7.50 -10.39
C LEU A 54 16.63 -6.80 -9.03
N LEU A 55 15.60 -6.01 -8.69
CA LEU A 55 15.47 -5.37 -7.38
C LEU A 55 15.31 -6.42 -6.25
N ASP A 56 14.53 -7.47 -6.51
CA ASP A 56 14.35 -8.61 -5.59
C ASP A 56 15.66 -9.36 -5.34
N ALA A 57 16.54 -9.39 -6.35
CA ALA A 57 17.89 -9.94 -6.27
C ALA A 57 18.91 -8.99 -5.62
N GLY A 58 18.49 -7.79 -5.19
CA GLY A 58 19.32 -6.81 -4.48
C GLY A 58 20.01 -5.77 -5.37
N ALA A 59 19.53 -5.54 -6.59
CA ALA A 59 20.05 -4.48 -7.45
C ALA A 59 19.80 -3.10 -6.82
N ARG A 60 20.81 -2.22 -6.88
CA ARG A 60 20.69 -0.85 -6.35
C ARG A 60 19.86 0.04 -7.27
N ALA A 61 18.66 0.40 -6.83
CA ALA A 61 17.76 1.31 -7.55
C ALA A 61 18.40 2.69 -7.86
N HIS A 62 19.23 3.21 -6.94
CA HIS A 62 19.88 4.52 -7.04
C HIS A 62 21.31 4.47 -7.61
N ALA A 63 21.72 3.35 -8.24
CA ALA A 63 22.99 3.29 -8.92
C ALA A 63 23.04 4.35 -10.06
N LEU A 64 24.16 5.07 -10.15
CA LEU A 64 24.42 6.06 -11.20
C LEU A 64 25.35 5.51 -12.28
N ASN A 65 25.04 5.80 -13.54
CA ASN A 65 25.91 5.55 -14.70
C ASN A 65 26.91 6.70 -14.92
N SER A 66 27.69 6.64 -16.01
CA SER A 66 28.70 7.68 -16.35
C SER A 66 28.11 9.08 -16.60
N ILE A 67 26.80 9.19 -16.84
CA ILE A 67 26.07 10.43 -17.10
C ILE A 67 25.30 10.88 -15.84
N ASN A 68 25.56 10.26 -14.68
CA ASN A 68 24.86 10.51 -13.42
C ASN A 68 23.35 10.31 -13.50
N LYS A 69 22.89 9.30 -14.24
CA LYS A 69 21.48 8.92 -14.35
C LYS A 69 21.21 7.61 -13.63
N THR A 70 20.11 7.58 -12.87
CA THR A 70 19.55 6.36 -12.27
C THR A 70 18.74 5.55 -13.28
N ALA A 71 18.41 4.30 -12.94
CA ALA A 71 17.58 3.45 -13.80
C ALA A 71 16.16 4.02 -14.01
N SER A 72 15.56 4.62 -12.97
CA SER A 72 14.24 5.26 -13.07
C SER A 72 14.27 6.50 -13.98
N GLU A 73 15.31 7.33 -13.90
CA GLU A 73 15.48 8.48 -14.81
C GLU A 73 15.65 8.05 -16.27
N LEU A 74 16.38 6.97 -16.52
CA LEU A 74 16.54 6.42 -17.87
C LEU A 74 15.22 5.86 -18.41
N ALA A 75 14.45 5.14 -17.59
CA ALA A 75 13.10 4.70 -17.96
C ALA A 75 12.20 5.90 -18.27
N ALA A 76 12.23 6.95 -17.44
CA ALA A 76 11.43 8.15 -17.65
C ALA A 76 11.80 8.87 -18.96
N PHE A 77 13.09 8.94 -19.30
CA PHE A 77 13.57 9.54 -20.54
C PHE A 77 13.05 8.84 -21.80
N VAL A 78 12.88 7.51 -21.75
CA VAL A 78 12.35 6.70 -22.86
C VAL A 78 10.82 6.55 -22.79
N GLY A 79 10.17 7.08 -21.75
CA GLY A 79 8.71 7.00 -21.58
C GLY A 79 8.20 5.67 -20.98
N GLN A 80 9.07 4.91 -20.33
CA GLN A 80 8.74 3.60 -19.73
C GLN A 80 8.14 3.76 -18.32
N HIS A 81 6.92 4.32 -18.25
CA HIS A 81 6.28 4.72 -16.99
C HIS A 81 6.09 3.59 -15.98
N GLU A 82 5.77 2.37 -16.44
CA GLU A 82 5.61 1.21 -15.55
C GLU A 82 6.93 0.85 -14.86
N CYS A 83 8.05 0.91 -15.57
CA CYS A 83 9.38 0.68 -15.00
C CYS A 83 9.73 1.74 -13.96
N VAL A 84 9.40 3.02 -14.23
CA VAL A 84 9.58 4.10 -13.24
C VAL A 84 8.78 3.81 -11.98
N SER A 85 7.50 3.43 -12.12
CA SER A 85 6.65 3.11 -10.97
C SER A 85 7.20 1.95 -10.15
N VAL A 86 7.63 0.86 -10.80
CA VAL A 86 8.22 -0.31 -10.11
C VAL A 86 9.50 0.07 -9.38
N ILE A 87 10.43 0.76 -10.05
CA ILE A 87 11.75 1.10 -9.47
C ILE A 87 11.59 2.12 -8.33
N SER A 88 10.81 3.17 -8.53
CA SER A 88 10.61 4.21 -7.52
C SER A 88 9.78 3.71 -6.34
N SER A 89 8.83 2.80 -6.56
CA SER A 89 7.99 2.28 -5.45
C SER A 89 8.60 1.11 -4.70
N TYR A 90 9.80 0.67 -5.10
CA TYR A 90 10.44 -0.47 -4.49
C TYR A 90 11.04 -0.12 -3.13
N ILE A 91 10.77 -0.97 -2.14
CA ILE A 91 11.32 -0.87 -0.80
C ILE A 91 12.05 -2.18 -0.52
N ASP A 92 13.34 -2.09 -0.21
CA ASP A 92 14.17 -3.26 0.06
C ASP A 92 13.68 -4.05 1.28
N TYR A 93 13.71 -5.37 1.18
CA TYR A 93 13.42 -6.29 2.29
C TYR A 93 14.23 -5.94 3.54
N SER A 94 15.51 -5.58 3.37
CA SER A 94 16.39 -5.23 4.49
C SER A 94 15.92 -3.99 5.24
N ASP A 95 15.26 -3.05 4.56
CA ASP A 95 14.79 -1.82 5.19
C ASP A 95 13.49 -2.06 5.96
N VAL A 96 12.63 -2.95 5.46
CA VAL A 96 11.48 -3.45 6.21
C VAL A 96 11.95 -4.22 7.45
N ASP A 97 12.92 -5.12 7.31
CA ASP A 97 13.44 -5.92 8.41
C ASP A 97 14.07 -5.06 9.52
N LYS A 98 14.82 -4.00 9.17
CA LYS A 98 15.35 -3.03 10.14
C LYS A 98 14.26 -2.30 10.93
N ILE A 99 13.09 -2.06 10.34
CA ILE A 99 11.97 -1.40 11.05
C ILE A 99 11.27 -2.39 11.98
N VAL A 100 11.07 -3.62 11.51
CA VAL A 100 10.45 -4.68 12.32
C VAL A 100 11.37 -5.04 13.50
N HIS A 101 12.67 -5.18 13.24
CA HIS A 101 13.72 -5.53 14.19
C HIS A 101 14.80 -4.42 14.29
N PRO A 102 14.57 -3.32 15.04
CA PRO A 102 15.53 -2.21 15.13
C PRO A 102 16.92 -2.59 15.64
N ARG A 103 17.01 -3.64 16.47
CA ARG A 103 18.27 -4.21 17.01
C ARG A 103 18.63 -5.56 16.40
N GLY A 104 18.00 -5.93 15.28
CA GLY A 104 18.21 -7.23 14.63
C GLY A 104 17.92 -8.41 15.58
N LYS A 105 18.91 -9.29 15.77
CA LYS A 105 18.79 -10.49 16.62
C LYS A 105 18.72 -10.19 18.12
N GLU A 106 19.09 -8.98 18.54
CA GLU A 106 19.03 -8.51 19.93
C GLU A 106 17.76 -7.71 20.22
N SER A 107 16.76 -7.79 19.33
CA SER A 107 15.48 -7.14 19.55
C SER A 107 14.66 -7.87 20.61
N ASP A 108 13.94 -7.10 21.43
CA ASP A 108 13.14 -7.62 22.56
C ASP A 108 12.02 -8.56 22.10
N GLN A 109 11.61 -8.46 20.83
CA GLN A 109 10.58 -9.29 20.20
C GLN A 109 11.02 -9.71 18.80
N LEU A 110 11.18 -11.02 18.62
CA LEU A 110 11.50 -11.62 17.32
C LEU A 110 10.21 -12.00 16.60
N TYR A 111 10.01 -11.42 15.42
CA TYR A 111 8.90 -11.74 14.54
C TYR A 111 9.32 -12.81 13.52
N PRO A 112 8.39 -13.69 13.08
CA PRO A 112 8.68 -14.67 12.04
C PRO A 112 9.16 -14.00 10.74
N LYS A 113 10.05 -14.65 9.99
CA LYS A 113 10.48 -14.16 8.66
C LYS A 113 9.31 -13.99 7.70
N GLU A 114 8.30 -14.84 7.84
CA GLU A 114 7.05 -14.77 7.06
C GLU A 114 6.30 -13.45 7.31
N PHE A 115 6.38 -12.88 8.53
CA PHE A 115 5.78 -11.58 8.85
C PHE A 115 6.45 -10.44 8.06
N VAL A 116 7.78 -10.40 8.07
CA VAL A 116 8.55 -9.39 7.33
C VAL A 116 8.33 -9.55 5.83
N LYS A 117 8.33 -10.79 5.35
CA LYS A 117 8.05 -11.11 3.94
C LYS A 117 6.66 -10.63 3.52
N PHE A 118 5.64 -10.85 4.34
CA PHE A 118 4.29 -10.37 4.08
C PHE A 118 4.24 -8.84 3.93
N ILE A 119 4.88 -8.10 4.84
CA ILE A 119 4.93 -6.63 4.76
C ILE A 119 5.66 -6.19 3.49
N HIS A 120 6.80 -6.79 3.19
CA HIS A 120 7.55 -6.50 1.98
C HIS A 120 6.72 -6.79 0.72
N ASP A 121 6.04 -7.93 0.64
CA ASP A 121 5.19 -8.29 -0.49
C ASP A 121 4.01 -7.30 -0.63
N LEU A 122 3.42 -6.86 0.48
CA LEU A 122 2.39 -5.82 0.51
C LEU A 122 2.92 -4.49 -0.05
N THR A 123 4.15 -4.09 0.30
CA THR A 123 4.77 -2.87 -0.25
C THR A 123 5.12 -2.97 -1.73
N LYS A 124 5.35 -4.18 -2.26
CA LYS A 124 5.61 -4.41 -3.69
C LYS A 124 4.36 -4.29 -4.54
N THR A 125 3.23 -4.79 -4.05
CA THR A 125 2.00 -4.84 -4.86
C THR A 125 1.54 -3.45 -5.30
N HIS A 126 1.30 -3.23 -6.59
CA HIS A 126 0.72 -1.98 -7.10
C HIS A 126 -0.81 -1.95 -6.98
N TYR A 127 -1.42 -3.07 -6.60
CA TYR A 127 -2.86 -3.24 -6.47
C TYR A 127 -3.31 -2.99 -5.03
N ILE A 128 -3.79 -1.78 -4.75
CA ILE A 128 -4.16 -1.34 -3.40
C ILE A 128 -5.65 -1.58 -3.12
N HIS A 129 -6.26 -2.58 -3.77
CA HIS A 129 -7.70 -2.82 -3.63
C HIS A 129 -8.02 -3.32 -2.20
N PRO A 130 -8.97 -2.70 -1.48
CA PRO A 130 -9.20 -2.99 -0.06
C PRO A 130 -9.57 -4.46 0.19
N VAL A 131 -10.43 -5.04 -0.64
CA VAL A 131 -10.79 -6.47 -0.57
C VAL A 131 -9.58 -7.38 -0.78
N ARG A 132 -8.65 -7.05 -1.67
CA ARG A 132 -7.45 -7.85 -1.92
C ARG A 132 -6.57 -7.89 -0.67
N ILE A 133 -6.30 -6.72 -0.10
CA ILE A 133 -5.53 -6.57 1.14
C ILE A 133 -6.15 -7.41 2.26
N ILE A 134 -7.49 -7.40 2.39
CA ILE A 134 -8.20 -8.22 3.38
C ILE A 134 -7.96 -9.72 3.13
N PHE A 135 -8.09 -10.18 1.88
CA PHE A 135 -7.86 -11.58 1.55
C PHE A 135 -6.42 -12.02 1.80
N ASP A 136 -5.45 -11.17 1.48
CA ASP A 136 -4.04 -11.46 1.71
C ASP A 136 -3.76 -11.61 3.23
N ILE A 137 -4.37 -10.77 4.07
CA ILE A 137 -4.29 -10.93 5.54
C ILE A 137 -4.99 -12.21 6.02
N VAL A 138 -6.16 -12.53 5.46
CA VAL A 138 -6.91 -13.75 5.83
C VAL A 138 -6.14 -15.02 5.46
N GLN A 139 -5.42 -15.02 4.33
CA GLN A 139 -4.53 -16.13 3.94
C GLN A 139 -3.36 -16.29 4.93
N HIS A 140 -2.85 -15.18 5.48
CA HIS A 140 -1.79 -15.16 6.48
C HIS A 140 -2.34 -14.89 7.89
N GLY A 141 -3.16 -15.80 8.42
CA GLY A 141 -3.90 -15.59 9.67
C GLY A 141 -3.05 -15.21 10.91
N PHE A 142 -1.77 -15.58 10.96
CA PHE A 142 -0.85 -15.20 12.05
C PHE A 142 -0.54 -13.69 12.10
N ILE A 143 -0.74 -12.95 10.99
CA ILE A 143 -0.50 -11.51 10.92
C ILE A 143 -1.40 -10.74 11.90
N ILE A 144 -2.61 -11.26 12.17
CA ILE A 144 -3.60 -10.63 13.06
C ILE A 144 -3.10 -10.55 14.51
N GLU A 145 -2.33 -11.54 14.96
CA GLU A 145 -1.73 -11.56 16.30
C GLU A 145 -0.78 -10.39 16.51
N HIS A 146 -0.11 -9.94 15.44
CA HIS A 146 0.88 -8.87 15.44
C HIS A 146 0.37 -7.57 14.80
N ARG A 147 -0.96 -7.36 14.75
CA ARG A 147 -1.60 -6.22 14.05
C ARG A 147 -1.07 -4.82 14.43
N LYS A 148 -0.71 -4.60 15.70
CA LYS A 148 -0.14 -3.32 16.16
C LYS A 148 1.23 -3.05 15.51
N LYS A 149 2.06 -4.08 15.42
CA LYS A 149 3.38 -3.99 14.80
C LYS A 149 3.28 -3.82 13.28
N LEU A 150 2.29 -4.46 12.65
CA LEU A 150 1.98 -4.27 11.23
C LEU A 150 1.68 -2.79 10.94
N LEU A 151 0.73 -2.20 11.66
CA LEU A 151 0.35 -0.80 11.51
C LEU A 151 1.55 0.13 11.73
N TYR A 152 2.31 -0.08 12.81
CA TYR A 152 3.51 0.70 13.09
C TYR A 152 4.57 0.62 11.98
N THR A 153 4.79 -0.57 11.43
CA THR A 153 5.81 -0.77 10.39
C THR A 153 5.43 -0.04 9.10
N ILE A 154 4.16 -0.12 8.69
CA ILE A 154 3.65 0.58 7.50
C ILE A 154 3.63 2.10 7.72
N ASP A 155 3.24 2.57 8.90
CA ASP A 155 3.27 3.98 9.28
C ASP A 155 4.71 4.54 9.25
N MET A 156 5.68 3.79 9.76
CA MET A 156 7.09 4.17 9.71
C MET A 156 7.65 4.16 8.29
N LEU A 157 7.25 3.20 7.45
CA LEU A 157 7.60 3.17 6.04
C LEU A 157 7.03 4.38 5.30
N PHE A 158 5.76 4.71 5.56
CA PHE A 158 5.10 5.89 5.02
C PHE A 158 5.84 7.18 5.39
N GLU A 159 6.12 7.40 6.68
CA GLU A 159 6.85 8.58 7.16
C GLU A 159 8.25 8.68 6.56
N ARG A 160 8.95 7.55 6.37
CA ARG A 160 10.27 7.53 5.72
C ARG A 160 10.21 7.95 4.25
N GLN A 161 9.19 7.50 3.51
CA GLN A 161 9.01 7.88 2.10
C GLN A 161 8.54 9.34 1.94
N LEU A 162 7.80 9.86 2.93
CA LEU A 162 7.30 11.23 2.92
C LEU A 162 8.40 12.24 3.29
N ARG A 163 9.27 11.90 4.24
CA ARG A 163 10.32 12.79 4.77
C ARG A 163 11.70 12.60 4.13
N SER A 164 11.80 11.82 3.05
CA SER A 164 13.06 11.66 2.32
C SER A 164 13.50 12.97 1.67
N LYS A 165 14.81 13.10 1.39
CA LYS A 165 15.40 14.29 0.74
C LYS A 165 14.69 14.64 -0.58
N GLU A 166 14.30 13.62 -1.33
CA GLU A 166 13.39 13.73 -2.46
C GLU A 166 12.13 12.94 -2.09
N PRO A 167 10.99 13.60 -1.81
CA PRO A 167 9.79 12.93 -1.35
C PRO A 167 9.21 12.06 -2.46
N ASN A 168 8.97 10.80 -2.15
CA ASN A 168 8.34 9.87 -3.08
C ASN A 168 6.83 9.91 -2.86
N GLU A 169 6.17 10.90 -3.45
CA GLU A 169 4.73 11.17 -3.25
C GLU A 169 3.87 9.95 -3.62
N THR A 170 4.17 9.29 -4.74
CA THR A 170 3.42 8.13 -5.21
C THR A 170 3.50 6.96 -4.22
N SER A 171 4.69 6.66 -3.71
CA SER A 171 4.87 5.58 -2.74
C SER A 171 4.29 5.93 -1.38
N SER A 172 4.39 7.20 -0.98
CA SER A 172 3.79 7.71 0.26
C SER A 172 2.27 7.59 0.22
N LEU A 173 1.63 8.04 -0.86
CA LEU A 173 0.18 7.91 -1.05
C LEU A 173 -0.24 6.44 -1.02
N LYS A 174 0.50 5.57 -1.70
CA LYS A 174 0.25 4.12 -1.70
C LYS A 174 0.29 3.52 -0.29
N LEU A 175 1.37 3.78 0.45
CA LEU A 175 1.53 3.26 1.82
C LEU A 175 0.45 3.81 2.75
N TRP A 176 0.08 5.08 2.57
CA TRP A 176 -1.01 5.70 3.30
C TRP A 176 -2.36 5.03 3.02
N LEU A 177 -2.68 4.73 1.76
CA LEU A 177 -3.91 4.01 1.39
C LEU A 177 -3.95 2.61 2.01
N ILE A 178 -2.83 1.88 1.95
CA ILE A 178 -2.71 0.56 2.60
C ILE A 178 -2.95 0.71 4.11
N LEU A 179 -2.29 1.67 4.75
CA LEU A 179 -2.41 1.93 6.18
C LEU A 179 -3.86 2.30 6.57
N PHE A 180 -4.53 3.11 5.76
CA PHE A 180 -5.92 3.49 5.95
C PHE A 180 -6.84 2.26 5.94
N PHE A 181 -6.76 1.43 4.90
CA PHE A 181 -7.59 0.23 4.80
C PHE A 181 -7.32 -0.76 5.94
N LEU A 182 -6.07 -0.88 6.37
CA LEU A 182 -5.71 -1.71 7.52
C LEU A 182 -6.30 -1.18 8.83
N ARG A 183 -6.28 0.13 9.06
CA ARG A 183 -6.87 0.74 10.27
C ARG A 183 -8.39 0.51 10.31
N GLU A 184 -9.08 0.72 9.19
CA GLU A 184 -10.52 0.50 9.09
C GLU A 184 -10.90 -0.98 9.28
N LEU A 185 -10.16 -1.89 8.64
CA LEU A 185 -10.37 -3.33 8.83
C LEU A 185 -10.23 -3.74 10.30
N LEU A 186 -9.15 -3.30 10.95
CA LEU A 186 -8.86 -3.68 12.32
C LEU A 186 -9.84 -3.07 13.31
N LYS A 187 -10.27 -1.82 13.09
CA LYS A 187 -11.33 -1.18 13.87
C LYS A 187 -12.63 -1.97 13.78
N PHE A 188 -13.04 -2.39 12.59
CA PHE A 188 -14.23 -3.23 12.40
C PHE A 188 -14.12 -4.56 13.15
N VAL A 189 -12.96 -5.22 13.07
CA VAL A 189 -12.71 -6.49 13.77
C VAL A 189 -12.77 -6.32 15.29
N ASP A 190 -12.18 -5.25 15.83
CA ASP A 190 -12.19 -4.96 17.26
C ASP A 190 -13.62 -4.66 17.76
N GLU A 191 -14.44 -3.88 17.01
CA GLU A 191 -15.85 -3.60 17.33
C GLU A 191 -16.75 -4.84 17.33
N HIS A 192 -16.45 -5.83 16.48
CA HIS A 192 -17.28 -7.04 16.31
C HIS A 192 -16.71 -8.28 17.00
N SER A 193 -15.62 -8.13 17.77
CA SER A 193 -14.92 -9.22 18.47
C SER A 193 -15.80 -9.97 19.49
N GLY A 194 -16.90 -9.37 19.97
CA GLY A 194 -17.84 -9.98 20.91
C GLY A 194 -18.89 -10.93 20.30
N GLN A 195 -18.96 -11.09 18.97
CA GLN A 195 -20.02 -11.85 18.30
C GLN A 195 -19.77 -13.37 18.17
N GLY A 196 -18.77 -13.92 18.85
CA GLY A 196 -18.44 -15.36 18.80
C GLY A 196 -17.90 -15.86 17.46
N LYS A 197 -17.58 -14.95 16.53
CA LYS A 197 -16.96 -15.26 15.23
C LYS A 197 -15.44 -15.14 15.33
N THR A 198 -14.73 -15.96 14.56
CA THR A 198 -13.26 -15.84 14.46
C THR A 198 -12.87 -14.55 13.74
N PRO A 199 -11.68 -13.96 14.02
CA PRO A 199 -11.22 -12.74 13.35
C PRO A 199 -11.22 -12.85 11.82
N THR A 200 -10.85 -14.01 11.29
CA THR A 200 -10.87 -14.30 9.84
C THR A 200 -12.29 -14.27 9.26
N GLN A 201 -13.28 -14.80 9.98
CA GLN A 201 -14.70 -14.71 9.57
C GLN A 201 -15.23 -13.28 9.61
N LEU A 202 -14.82 -12.48 10.59
CA LEU A 202 -15.17 -11.06 10.67
C LEU A 202 -14.60 -10.27 9.49
N MET A 203 -13.34 -10.52 9.13
CA MET A 203 -12.70 -9.92 7.96
C MET A 203 -13.40 -10.31 6.65
N GLN A 204 -13.78 -11.57 6.49
CA GLN A 204 -14.57 -12.01 5.32
C GLN A 204 -15.96 -11.36 5.28
N THR A 205 -16.57 -11.13 6.44
CA THR A 205 -17.84 -10.40 6.55
C THR A 205 -17.66 -8.95 6.12
N TYR A 206 -16.59 -8.30 6.54
CA TYR A 206 -16.25 -6.94 6.14
C TYR A 206 -15.95 -6.84 4.64
N ALA A 207 -15.20 -7.78 4.08
CA ALA A 207 -14.95 -7.85 2.64
C ALA A 207 -16.25 -7.96 1.84
N LYS A 208 -17.21 -8.77 2.29
CA LYS A 208 -18.55 -8.84 1.68
C LYS A 208 -19.28 -7.51 1.78
N LYS A 209 -19.25 -6.86 2.95
CA LYS A 209 -19.87 -5.54 3.18
C LYS A 209 -19.29 -4.49 2.22
N LEU A 210 -17.98 -4.47 2.00
CA LEU A 210 -17.33 -3.56 1.06
C LEU A 210 -17.80 -3.77 -0.39
N ILE A 211 -18.03 -5.02 -0.80
CA ILE A 211 -18.50 -5.34 -2.15
C ILE A 211 -19.98 -4.95 -2.33
N THR A 212 -20.81 -5.18 -1.32
CA THR A 212 -22.26 -4.96 -1.38
C THR A 212 -22.67 -3.53 -1.03
N MET A 213 -21.72 -2.64 -0.80
CA MET A 213 -21.94 -1.31 -0.24
C MET A 213 -22.88 -0.46 -1.11
N THR A 214 -24.05 -0.13 -0.56
CA THR A 214 -25.09 0.67 -1.20
C THR A 214 -24.93 2.15 -0.88
N PRO A 215 -25.40 3.10 -1.73
CA PRO A 215 -25.30 4.55 -1.48
C PRO A 215 -25.85 5.04 -0.13
N ALA A 216 -26.71 4.26 0.51
CA ALA A 216 -27.30 4.59 1.82
C ALA A 216 -26.41 4.20 3.02
N ASP A 217 -25.35 3.42 2.80
CA ASP A 217 -24.43 3.01 3.85
C ASP A 217 -23.54 4.19 4.26
N ILE A 218 -23.76 4.73 5.46
CA ILE A 218 -22.95 5.82 6.02
C ILE A 218 -21.55 5.29 6.33
N ILE A 219 -20.60 5.68 5.49
CA ILE A 219 -19.18 5.73 5.83
C ILE A 219 -18.85 7.20 6.05
N ARG A 220 -17.73 7.52 6.72
CA ARG A 220 -17.30 8.92 6.85
C ARG A 220 -17.37 9.61 5.48
N LEU A 221 -17.98 10.79 5.45
CA LEU A 221 -18.46 11.46 4.23
C LEU A 221 -17.39 11.62 3.13
N ASN A 222 -16.12 11.83 3.50
CA ASN A 222 -15.01 12.00 2.55
C ASN A 222 -14.29 10.68 2.19
N GLU A 223 -14.56 9.60 2.91
CA GLU A 223 -13.93 8.28 2.76
C GLU A 223 -14.82 7.33 1.94
N GLU A 224 -16.12 7.59 1.88
CA GLU A 224 -17.11 6.83 1.12
C GLU A 224 -16.79 6.81 -0.38
N THR A 225 -16.55 7.97 -0.99
CA THR A 225 -16.22 8.10 -2.42
C THR A 225 -14.95 7.33 -2.78
N LEU A 226 -13.92 7.39 -1.92
CA LEU A 226 -12.67 6.67 -2.12
C LEU A 226 -12.90 5.15 -2.10
N LEU A 227 -13.64 4.63 -1.11
CA LEU A 227 -13.95 3.20 -1.00
C LEU A 227 -14.86 2.71 -2.14
N ARG A 228 -15.83 3.54 -2.57
CA ARG A 228 -16.69 3.25 -3.74
C ARG A 228 -15.86 3.17 -5.02
N ASN A 229 -14.93 4.09 -5.22
CA ASN A 229 -14.08 4.10 -6.42
C ASN A 229 -13.01 3.02 -6.40
N ALA A 230 -12.47 2.69 -5.21
CA ALA A 230 -11.50 1.61 -5.05
C ALA A 230 -12.11 0.23 -5.33
N THR A 231 -13.42 0.06 -5.12
CA THR A 231 -14.16 -1.19 -5.41
C THR A 231 -14.66 -1.30 -6.85
N LEU A 232 -14.47 -0.26 -7.68
CA LEU A 232 -15.11 -0.12 -8.99
C LEU A 232 -14.35 -0.75 -10.18
N TYR A 233 -13.29 -1.54 -9.98
CA TYR A 233 -12.53 -2.12 -11.09
C TYR A 233 -12.46 -3.65 -11.06
N CYS A 234 -12.98 -4.28 -12.12
CA CYS A 234 -12.71 -5.67 -12.44
C CYS A 234 -11.42 -5.73 -13.28
N SER A 235 -10.25 -5.91 -12.66
CA SER A 235 -9.03 -6.22 -13.40
C SER A 235 -9.03 -7.67 -13.88
N GLN A 236 -8.20 -8.03 -14.87
CA GLN A 236 -8.01 -9.44 -15.29
C GLN A 236 -7.62 -10.36 -14.12
N GLU A 237 -6.95 -9.81 -13.11
CA GLU A 237 -6.54 -10.56 -11.92
C GLU A 237 -7.67 -10.73 -10.90
N CYS A 238 -8.81 -10.04 -11.03
CA CYS A 238 -9.99 -10.36 -10.24
C CYS A 238 -10.52 -11.78 -10.51
N GLN A 239 -10.15 -12.39 -11.65
CA GLN A 239 -10.44 -13.80 -11.94
C GLN A 239 -9.61 -14.77 -11.08
N LYS A 240 -8.56 -14.28 -10.40
CA LYS A 240 -7.73 -15.07 -9.47
C LYS A 240 -8.35 -15.16 -8.06
N PHE A 241 -9.39 -14.38 -7.76
CA PHE A 241 -10.20 -14.62 -6.56
C PHE A 241 -11.05 -15.89 -6.74
N ASP A 242 -11.49 -16.47 -5.62
CA ASP A 242 -12.51 -17.52 -5.64
C ASP A 242 -13.71 -17.05 -6.49
N TRP A 243 -14.12 -17.90 -7.44
CA TRP A 243 -15.13 -17.64 -8.46
C TRP A 243 -16.40 -16.98 -7.91
N MET A 244 -16.81 -17.37 -6.71
CA MET A 244 -18.03 -16.85 -6.09
C MET A 244 -17.93 -15.37 -5.73
N PHE A 245 -16.75 -14.88 -5.37
CA PHE A 245 -16.52 -13.47 -5.07
C PHE A 245 -16.34 -12.65 -6.35
N HIS A 246 -15.63 -13.20 -7.35
CA HIS A 246 -15.52 -12.57 -8.66
C HIS A 246 -16.90 -12.33 -9.29
N LYS A 247 -17.76 -13.35 -9.29
CA LYS A 247 -19.13 -13.26 -9.79
C LYS A 247 -19.91 -12.14 -9.09
N ASN A 248 -19.86 -12.06 -7.77
CA ASN A 248 -20.57 -11.04 -7.00
C ASN A 248 -20.05 -9.62 -7.31
N CYS A 249 -18.73 -9.41 -7.42
CA CYS A 249 -18.15 -8.13 -7.81
C CYS A 249 -18.58 -7.73 -9.24
N CYS A 250 -18.51 -8.66 -10.19
CA CYS A 250 -18.89 -8.40 -11.59
C CYS A 250 -20.40 -8.16 -11.76
N GLU A 251 -21.25 -8.87 -11.02
CA GLU A 251 -22.70 -8.65 -11.02
C GLU A 251 -23.07 -7.31 -10.37
N ALA A 252 -22.40 -6.92 -9.28
CA ALA A 252 -22.59 -5.62 -8.63
C ALA A 252 -22.23 -4.45 -9.56
N ILE A 253 -21.16 -4.58 -10.36
CA ILE A 253 -20.79 -3.58 -11.37
C ILE A 253 -21.85 -3.48 -12.48
N LYS A 254 -22.33 -4.63 -12.99
CA LYS A 254 -23.38 -4.65 -14.03
C LYS A 254 -24.70 -4.03 -13.59
N ASN A 255 -25.04 -4.16 -12.31
CA ASN A 255 -26.31 -3.73 -11.74
C ASN A 255 -26.26 -2.31 -11.14
N ARG A 256 -25.12 -1.60 -11.22
CA ARG A 256 -25.03 -0.24 -10.67
C ARG A 256 -25.64 0.75 -11.68
N PRO A 257 -26.54 1.65 -11.24
CA PRO A 257 -27.07 2.69 -12.12
C PRO A 257 -25.92 3.54 -12.65
N THR A 258 -25.83 3.65 -13.97
CA THR A 258 -24.90 4.57 -14.65
C THR A 258 -25.16 5.97 -14.14
N GLU A 259 -24.10 6.66 -13.72
CA GLU A 259 -24.11 8.06 -13.26
C GLU A 259 -24.98 8.94 -14.17
N ASN A 260 -26.21 9.18 -13.76
CA ASN A 260 -27.08 10.26 -14.24
C ASN A 260 -28.23 10.55 -13.26
N SER A 261 -28.11 10.15 -11.99
CA SER A 261 -29.07 10.49 -10.94
C SER A 261 -28.41 10.54 -9.56
N CYS A 262 -27.28 11.25 -9.44
CA CYS A 262 -26.94 11.83 -8.15
C CYS A 262 -27.64 13.19 -8.10
N GLU A 263 -28.85 13.22 -7.52
CA GLU A 263 -29.38 14.47 -7.01
C GLU A 263 -28.39 14.94 -5.94
N GLU A 264 -27.75 16.09 -6.18
CA GLU A 264 -26.92 16.77 -5.20
C GLU A 264 -27.79 17.04 -3.97
N LEU A 265 -27.51 16.35 -2.86
CA LEU A 265 -28.14 16.66 -1.58
C LEU A 265 -27.72 18.08 -1.20
N THR A 266 -28.69 18.98 -1.04
CA THR A 266 -28.42 20.37 -0.68
C THR A 266 -27.86 20.46 0.74
N GLU A 267 -27.08 21.50 1.06
CA GLU A 267 -26.46 21.70 2.38
C GLU A 267 -27.47 21.60 3.54
N GLU A 268 -28.73 22.01 3.30
CA GLU A 268 -29.84 21.89 4.26
C GLU A 268 -30.21 20.44 4.61
N GLN A 269 -30.04 19.49 3.68
CA GLN A 269 -30.31 18.07 3.90
C GLN A 269 -29.19 17.38 4.71
N LEU A 270 -27.95 17.86 4.57
CA LEU A 270 -26.81 17.40 5.38
C LEU A 270 -26.91 17.94 6.82
N GLU A 271 -27.38 19.17 7.02
CA GLU A 271 -27.62 19.73 8.36
C GLU A 271 -28.79 19.07 9.10
N ALA A 272 -29.79 18.57 8.38
CA ALA A 272 -30.91 17.83 8.97
C ALA A 272 -30.50 16.45 9.49
N LEU A 273 -29.56 15.77 8.82
CA LEU A 273 -29.01 14.47 9.25
C LEU A 273 -28.00 14.59 10.40
N ALA A 274 -27.40 15.77 10.59
CA ALA A 274 -26.46 16.05 11.68
C ALA A 274 -27.14 16.37 13.03
N LYS A 275 -28.48 16.48 13.09
CA LYS A 275 -29.23 16.68 14.33
C LYS A 275 -29.73 15.34 14.87
N GLU A 276 -28.99 14.73 15.78
CA GLU A 276 -29.45 13.59 16.56
C GLU A 276 -30.75 13.93 17.35
N PRO A 277 -31.68 12.97 17.53
CA PRO A 277 -32.87 13.20 18.35
C PRO A 277 -32.49 13.34 19.83
N LYS A 278 -32.90 14.46 20.42
CA LYS A 278 -32.87 14.69 21.88
C LYS A 278 -33.71 13.61 22.59
N GLY A 279 -33.04 12.62 23.14
CA GLY A 279 -33.58 11.69 24.14
C GLY A 279 -32.83 11.89 25.45
N GLU A 280 -33.59 12.20 26.50
CA GLU A 280 -33.15 12.63 27.82
C GLU A 280 -32.24 11.61 28.53
N ASN A 281 -31.08 12.06 29.03
CA ASN A 281 -30.70 11.83 30.43
C ASN A 281 -29.53 12.74 30.83
N LYS A 282 -29.73 13.44 31.94
CA LYS A 282 -28.82 14.40 32.58
C LYS A 282 -27.60 13.66 33.16
N GLU A 283 -26.41 14.26 33.06
CA GLU A 283 -25.63 14.77 34.20
C GLU A 283 -24.24 15.31 33.80
N ILE A 284 -24.10 16.63 33.94
CA ILE A 284 -22.97 17.40 34.51
C ILE A 284 -21.54 17.04 34.05
N ILE A 285 -20.98 17.88 33.18
CA ILE A 285 -19.53 18.19 33.17
C ILE A 285 -19.38 19.71 33.02
N GLU A 286 -18.76 20.36 34.00
CA GLU A 286 -18.41 21.78 34.03
C GLU A 286 -17.33 22.10 32.97
N GLU A 287 -17.52 23.15 32.18
CA GLU A 287 -16.51 23.71 31.28
C GLU A 287 -15.48 24.54 32.07
N PRO A 288 -14.17 24.47 31.76
CA PRO A 288 -13.20 25.45 32.25
C PRO A 288 -13.28 26.74 31.40
N PRO A 289 -13.12 27.92 32.01
CA PRO A 289 -13.29 29.19 31.31
C PRO A 289 -12.10 29.53 30.42
N ASP A 290 -12.43 30.09 29.26
CA ASP A 290 -11.54 30.68 28.28
C ASP A 290 -10.97 32.01 28.81
N SER A 291 -9.65 32.20 28.74
CA SER A 291 -9.05 33.50 29.06
C SER A 291 -7.78 33.73 28.25
N SER A 292 -7.98 34.15 27.00
CA SER A 292 -7.06 35.02 26.28
C SER A 292 -6.98 36.40 26.97
N GLN A 293 -6.30 36.50 28.11
CA GLN A 293 -5.77 37.75 28.68
C GLN A 293 -4.61 37.44 29.63
N ALA A 294 -3.37 37.56 29.15
CA ALA A 294 -2.23 37.96 29.98
C ALA A 294 -1.04 38.30 29.08
N GLN A 295 -0.85 39.60 28.84
CA GLN A 295 0.44 40.19 28.50
C GLN A 295 1.41 39.88 29.65
N ILE A 296 2.63 39.43 29.35
CA ILE A 296 3.75 39.58 30.29
C ILE A 296 4.93 40.16 29.52
N GLU A 297 5.27 41.37 29.95
CA GLU A 297 6.39 42.21 29.54
C GLU A 297 7.74 41.61 29.93
N ILE A 298 8.74 42.01 29.15
CA ILE A 298 10.18 41.85 29.39
C ILE A 298 10.63 42.85 30.46
N LYS A 299 11.46 42.39 31.43
CA LYS A 299 12.54 43.06 32.19
C LYS A 299 12.72 42.33 33.54
N GLU A 300 13.91 42.00 34.07
CA GLU A 300 15.31 42.41 33.83
C GLU A 300 16.23 41.18 33.78
#